data_AF-A0A5K1HEX7-F1
#
_entry.id   AF-A0A5K1HEX7-F1
#
_cell.length_a   1.000
_cell.length_b   1.000
_cell.length_c   1.000
_cell.angle_alpha   90.00
_cell.angle_beta   90.00
_cell.angle_gamma   90.00
#
_symmetry.space_group_name_H-M   'P 1'
#
loop_
_entity.id
_entity.type
_entity.pdbx_description
1 polymer ?
#
loop_
_entity_poly.entity_id
_entity_poly.type
_entity_poly.pdbx_seq_one_letter_code
_entity_poly.pdbx_strand_id
1 'polypeptide(L)' 'RKAIYHATNRDTGSGGVVRVYHVHKNGWTEKIAGDDVNKLHYQYLAQKGLSTDDSRGRL' A
#
# COMPACT_ATOMS: atom_id res chain seq x y z
N ARG A 1 -2.27 7.74 2.08
CA ARG A 1 -1.72 6.42 1.67
C ARG A 1 -1.79 5.35 2.77
N LYS A 2 -1.18 5.54 3.96
CA LYS A 2 -1.14 4.52 5.04
C LYS A 2 -2.53 3.98 5.46
N ALA A 3 -3.51 4.86 5.62
CA ALA A 3 -4.88 4.46 5.99
C ALA A 3 -5.52 3.51 4.95
N ILE A 4 -5.40 3.84 3.65
CA ILE A 4 -5.92 3.01 2.55
C ILE A 4 -5.23 1.65 2.55
N TYR A 5 -3.90 1.61 2.71
CA TYR A 5 -3.16 0.35 2.86
C TYR A 5 -3.67 -0.50 4.04
N HIS A 6 -3.95 0.12 5.19
CA HIS A 6 -4.49 -0.63 6.33
C HIS A 6 -5.88 -1.19 6.07
N ALA A 7 -6.73 -0.45 5.34
CA ALA A 7 -8.02 -0.96 4.88
C ALA A 7 -7.84 -2.15 3.93
N THR A 8 -6.99 -2.04 2.90
CA THR A 8 -6.74 -3.14 1.95
C THR A 8 -6.13 -4.38 2.60
N ASN A 9 -5.45 -4.23 3.75
CA ASN A 9 -4.89 -5.38 4.48
C ASN A 9 -5.91 -6.07 5.40
N ARG A 10 -7.03 -5.42 5.72
CA ARG A 10 -7.99 -5.91 6.75
C ARG A 10 -9.39 -6.14 6.23
N ASP A 11 -9.78 -5.46 5.15
CA ASP A 11 -11.06 -5.60 4.48
C ASP A 11 -10.88 -6.40 3.17
N THR A 12 -11.60 -7.52 3.05
CA THR A 12 -11.53 -8.42 1.89
C THR A 12 -12.13 -7.83 0.62
N GLY A 13 -12.99 -6.80 0.74
CA GLY A 13 -13.53 -6.07 -0.42
C GLY A 13 -12.60 -4.99 -0.97
N SER A 14 -11.49 -4.71 -0.27
CA SER A 14 -10.57 -3.61 -0.56
C SER A 14 -9.23 -4.12 -1.12
N GLY A 15 -8.68 -3.48 -2.15
CA GLY A 15 -7.40 -3.92 -2.76
C GLY A 15 -6.95 -3.11 -3.96
N GLY A 16 -5.96 -3.63 -4.70
CA GLY A 16 -5.48 -3.04 -5.95
C GLY A 16 -4.41 -1.96 -5.76
N VAL A 17 -4.74 -0.72 -6.12
CA VAL A 17 -3.79 0.41 -6.12
C VAL A 17 -4.30 1.59 -5.30
N VAL A 18 -3.39 2.31 -4.65
CA VAL A 18 -3.70 3.55 -3.93
C VAL A 18 -3.48 4.72 -4.86
N ARG A 19 -4.51 5.57 -5.02
CA ARG A 19 -4.39 6.89 -5.64
C ARG A 19 -4.66 7.98 -4.61
N VAL A 20 -3.89 9.06 -4.65
CA VAL A 20 -4.06 10.20 -3.73
C VAL A 20 -4.02 11.48 -4.53
N TYR A 21 -5.03 12.31 -4.31
CA TYR A 21 -5.12 13.65 -4.85
C TYR A 21 -5.15 14.66 -3.70
N HIS A 22 -4.55 15.83 -3.91
CA HIS A 22 -4.58 16.95 -3.00
C HIS A 22 -5.38 18.09 -3.63
N VAL A 23 -6.54 18.37 -3.05
CA VAL A 23 -7.43 19.45 -3.50
C VAL A 23 -7.04 20.76 -2.82
N HIS A 24 -6.92 21.83 -3.60
CA HIS A 24 -6.59 23.18 -3.13
C HIS A 24 -7.39 24.23 -3.92
N LYS A 25 -7.28 25.51 -3.54
CA LYS A 25 -8.11 26.61 -4.08
C LYS A 25 -8.19 26.67 -5.61
N ASN A 26 -7.09 26.33 -6.28
CA ASN A 26 -6.96 26.44 -7.73
C ASN A 26 -7.13 25.10 -8.47
N GLY A 27 -7.65 24.06 -7.82
CA GLY A 27 -7.89 22.76 -8.44
C GLY A 27 -7.40 21.60 -7.59
N TRP A 28 -6.87 20.57 -8.25
CA TRP A 28 -6.35 19.38 -7.58
C TRP A 28 -5.03 18.97 -8.19
N THR A 29 -4.17 18.40 -7.36
CA THR A 29 -2.88 17.82 -7.77
C THR A 29 -2.87 16.34 -7.47
N GLU A 30 -2.44 15.54 -8.43
CA GLU A 30 -2.17 14.12 -8.19
C GLU A 30 -0.90 14.00 -7.34
N LYS A 31 -1.02 13.36 -6.18
CA LYS A 31 0.11 13.06 -5.29
C LYS A 31 0.62 11.64 -5.48
N ILE A 32 -0.28 10.71 -5.79
CA ILE A 32 0.02 9.30 -6.09
C ILE A 32 -0.89 8.84 -7.22
N ALA A 33 -0.31 8.49 -8.36
CA ALA A 33 -1.01 8.02 -9.56
C ALA A 33 -1.56 6.60 -9.44
N GLY A 34 -0.89 5.75 -8.64
CA GLY A 34 -1.27 4.36 -8.45
C GLY A 34 -0.13 3.53 -7.85
N ASP A 35 -0.02 3.56 -6.52
CA ASP A 35 0.91 2.68 -5.81
C ASP A 35 0.24 1.33 -5.55
N ASP A 36 0.87 0.23 -5.99
CA ASP A 36 0.42 -1.13 -5.70
C ASP A 36 0.46 -1.43 -4.18
N VAL A 37 -0.66 -1.88 -3.62
CA VAL A 37 -0.80 -2.16 -2.19
C VAL A 37 0.06 -3.34 -1.70
N ASN A 38 0.33 -4.33 -2.55
CA ASN A 38 1.20 -5.45 -2.21
C ASN A 38 2.66 -5.00 -2.10
N LYS A 39 3.10 -4.12 -3.02
CA LYS A 39 4.44 -3.52 -2.93
C LYS A 39 4.57 -2.69 -1.65
N LEU A 40 3.54 -1.92 -1.31
CA LEU A 40 3.48 -1.16 -0.05
C LEU A 40 3.54 -2.09 1.18
N HIS A 41 2.89 -3.26 1.14
CA HIS A 41 2.92 -4.24 2.22
C HIS A 41 4.35 -4.68 2.55
N TYR A 42 5.10 -5.14 1.55
CA TYR A 42 6.48 -5.60 1.75
C TYR A 42 7.43 -4.47 2.16
N GLN A 43 7.23 -3.26 1.64
CA GLN A 43 7.98 -2.08 2.10
C GLN A 43 7.72 -1.79 3.59
N TYR A 44 6.47 -1.89 4.05
CA TYR A 44 6.13 -1.67 5.45
C TYR A 44 6.62 -2.79 6.38
N LEU A 45 6.68 -4.04 5.90
CA LEU A 45 7.30 -5.14 6.65
C LEU A 45 8.81 -4.93 6.80
N ALA A 46 9.51 -4.58 5.72
CA ALA A 46 10.93 -4.28 5.74
C ALA A 46 11.26 -3.10 6.69
N GLN A 47 10.44 -2.04 6.67
CA GLN A 47 10.58 -0.91 7.61
C GLN A 47 10.40 -1.31 9.08
N LYS A 48 9.65 -2.39 9.35
CA LYS A 48 9.47 -2.94 10.70
C LYS A 48 10.56 -3.93 11.10
N GLY A 49 11.54 -4.19 10.25
CA GLY A 49 12.58 -5.21 10.47
C GLY A 49 12.03 -6.64 10.42
N LEU A 50 10.83 -6.84 9.87
CA LEU A 50 10.23 -8.14 9.69
C LEU A 50 10.57 -8.61 8.27
N SER A 51 11.40 -9.65 8.15
CA SER A 51 11.61 -10.34 6.87
C SER A 51 10.43 -11.25 6.58
N THR A 52 10.05 -11.34 5.31
CA THR A 52 9.19 -12.42 4.83
C THR A 52 9.99 -13.70 4.84
N ASP A 53 9.47 -14.70 5.55
CA ASP A 53 10.03 -16.03 5.59
C ASP A 53 9.91 -16.71 4.22
N ASP A 54 10.96 -16.62 3.41
CA ASP A 54 11.07 -17.26 2.09
C ASP A 54 11.39 -18.76 2.17
N SER A 55 11.38 -19.35 3.38
CA SER A 55 11.60 -20.80 3.54
C SER A 55 10.36 -21.65 3.19
N ARG A 56 9.19 -21.02 3.03
CA ARG A 56 7.93 -21.71 2.70
C ARG A 56 7.80 -21.98 1.20
N GLY A 57 8.58 -22.94 0.73
CA GLY A 57 8.54 -23.40 -0.66
C GLY A 57 9.54 -24.51 -1.00
N ARG A 58 10.44 -24.87 -0.09
CA ARG A 58 11.27 -26.08 -0.21
C ARG A 58 10.50 -27.28 0.36
N LEU A 59 9.58 -27.82 -0.44
CA LEU A 59 9.19 -29.22 -0.35
C LEU A 59 9.93 -29.98 -1.46
#